data_AF-A0AA35TYJ0-F1
#
_entry.id   AF-A0AA35TYJ0-F1
#
_cell.length_a   1.000
_cell.length_b   1.000
_cell.length_c   1.000
_cell.angle_alpha   90.00
_cell.angle_beta   90.00
_cell.angle_gamma   90.00
#
_symmetry.space_group_name_H-M   'P 1'
#
loop_
_entity.id
_entity.type
_entity.pdbx_description
1 polymer ?
#
loop_
_entity_poly.entity_id
_entity_poly.type
_entity_poly.pdbx_seq_one_letter_code
_entity_poly.pdbx_strand_id
1 'polypeptide(L)'
;MTPGSIAMLENIRFDPGEAANDPALAEDLAALADVFVNDAFGAAHRAHASTEGVAHHLPALAGLLMEKELVALGGALQTPERPFTAIVGGAKVSDKIAMLDRLVSLVDTLIIGGGMAATFLAAQGHRVGASILEEDRMEYARGLLSEVLAPTDVVVANAFSENAKTKLVSVDDIPDDWLVLDIGPRTADAYCRAVSASRTVLWNGPMGVFEWETFSGGTRKVAEAIADLHGTATTVTGGGSTSEAVSRLGLTSRISHDSTGGGATLAFIEGKVLPGVAALMDE
;
A
#
# COMPACT_ATOMS: atom_id res chain seq x y z
N MET A 1 -6.91 18.18 36.07
CA MET A 1 -8.15 17.93 35.29
C MET A 1 -9.11 17.10 36.15
N THR A 2 -10.43 17.12 35.89
CA THR A 2 -11.38 16.20 36.58
C THR A 2 -11.67 14.99 35.69
N PRO A 3 -12.08 13.83 36.25
CA PRO A 3 -12.45 12.66 35.46
C PRO A 3 -13.46 12.99 34.35
N GLY A 4 -13.21 12.50 33.14
CA GLY A 4 -14.02 12.75 31.94
C GLY A 4 -13.74 14.08 31.22
N SER A 5 -12.81 14.91 31.71
CA SER A 5 -12.37 16.11 30.99
C SER A 5 -11.45 15.76 29.83
N ILE A 6 -11.58 16.48 28.71
CA ILE A 6 -10.71 16.37 27.54
C ILE A 6 -9.95 17.68 27.37
N ALA A 7 -8.65 17.59 27.11
CA ALA A 7 -7.80 18.70 26.72
C ALA A 7 -7.10 18.35 25.40
N MET A 8 -6.96 19.33 24.51
CA MET A 8 -6.19 19.21 23.29
C MET A 8 -5.00 20.15 23.40
N LEU A 9 -3.80 19.60 23.28
CA LEU A 9 -2.57 20.40 23.25
C LEU A 9 -2.43 21.08 21.89
N GLU A 10 -1.55 22.08 21.83
CA GLU A 10 -1.17 22.71 20.57
C GLU A 10 -0.43 21.70 19.65
N ASN A 11 -0.34 22.03 18.37
CA ASN A 11 0.37 21.22 17.39
C ASN A 11 1.82 20.93 17.84
N ILE A 12 2.10 19.67 18.15
CA ILE A 12 3.40 19.21 18.66
C ILE A 12 4.57 19.50 17.71
N ARG A 13 4.29 19.66 16.40
CA ARG A 13 5.30 20.02 15.39
C ARG A 13 5.79 21.47 15.46
N PHE A 14 5.19 22.31 16.30
CA PHE A 14 5.74 23.63 16.60
C PHE A 14 6.98 23.55 17.49
N ASP A 15 7.15 22.46 18.23
CA ASP A 15 8.38 22.20 18.98
C ASP A 15 9.45 21.57 18.05
N PRO A 16 10.64 22.18 17.90
CA PRO A 16 11.71 21.61 17.09
C PRO A 16 12.24 20.28 17.64
N GLY A 17 12.06 20.00 18.94
CA GLY A 17 12.46 18.77 19.60
C GLY A 17 11.61 17.56 19.21
N GLU A 18 10.40 17.77 18.69
CA GLU A 18 9.49 16.69 18.29
C GLU A 18 10.13 15.80 17.22
N ALA A 19 10.55 16.38 16.10
CA ALA A 19 11.11 15.63 14.99
C ALA A 19 12.47 14.99 15.31
N ALA A 20 13.20 15.56 16.26
CA ALA A 20 14.50 15.09 16.71
C ALA A 20 14.41 14.00 17.80
N ASN A 21 13.19 13.69 18.27
CA ASN A 21 12.96 12.83 19.42
C ASN A 21 13.74 13.31 20.66
N ASP A 22 13.66 14.61 20.97
CA ASP A 22 14.38 15.21 22.08
C ASP A 22 13.93 14.60 23.43
N PRO A 23 14.85 13.99 24.21
CA PRO A 23 14.52 13.43 25.51
C PRO A 23 13.87 14.43 26.47
N ALA A 24 14.28 15.70 26.43
CA ALA A 24 13.70 16.71 27.32
C ALA A 24 12.21 16.94 27.01
N LEU A 25 11.85 17.00 25.72
CA LEU A 25 10.44 17.12 25.32
C LEU A 25 9.65 15.85 25.65
N ALA A 26 10.26 14.67 25.48
CA ALA A 26 9.61 13.40 25.85
C ALA A 26 9.32 13.32 27.36
N GLU A 27 10.25 13.77 28.22
CA GLU A 27 10.06 13.89 29.67
C GLU A 27 8.98 14.91 30.02
N ASP A 28 8.97 16.07 29.35
CA ASP A 28 7.95 17.10 29.55
C ASP A 28 6.55 16.59 29.19
N LEU A 29 6.41 15.85 28.08
CA LEU A 29 5.15 15.20 27.69
C LEU A 29 4.73 14.13 28.70
N ALA A 30 5.69 13.32 29.16
CA ALA A 30 5.44 12.27 30.14
C ALA A 30 4.95 12.83 31.48
N ALA A 31 5.47 13.98 31.91
CA ALA A 31 5.07 14.65 33.15
C ALA A 31 3.59 15.08 33.18
N LEU A 32 2.91 15.10 32.03
CA LEU A 32 1.49 15.49 31.91
C LEU A 32 0.51 14.34 32.16
N ALA A 33 0.98 13.08 32.19
CA ALA A 33 0.12 11.91 32.16
C ALA A 33 0.65 10.74 33.01
N ASP A 34 -0.24 9.82 33.36
CA ASP A 34 0.10 8.58 34.05
C ASP A 34 0.29 7.40 33.07
N VAL A 35 -0.29 7.51 31.86
CA VAL A 35 -0.30 6.47 30.82
C VAL A 35 -0.21 7.14 29.44
N PHE A 36 0.53 6.52 28.53
CA PHE A 36 0.57 6.90 27.12
C PHE A 36 -0.25 5.91 26.28
N VAL A 37 -1.16 6.42 25.47
CA VAL A 37 -1.92 5.61 24.49
C VAL A 37 -1.58 6.10 23.10
N ASN A 38 -0.92 5.26 22.31
CA ASN A 38 -0.65 5.56 20.91
C ASN A 38 -1.81 5.07 20.04
N ASP A 39 -2.65 5.99 19.59
CA ASP A 39 -3.75 5.71 18.66
C ASP A 39 -3.45 6.21 17.22
N ALA A 40 -2.17 6.48 16.91
CA ALA A 40 -1.73 7.12 15.68
C ALA A 40 -0.77 6.24 14.85
N PHE A 41 -1.27 5.10 14.34
CA PHE A 41 -0.48 4.17 13.52
C PHE A 41 0.28 4.85 12.37
N GLY A 42 -0.36 5.80 11.67
CA GLY A 42 0.27 6.53 10.57
C GLY A 42 1.52 7.34 10.94
N ALA A 43 1.68 7.71 12.22
CA ALA A 43 2.86 8.42 12.73
C ALA A 43 3.92 7.48 13.33
N ALA A 44 3.57 6.22 13.62
CA ALA A 44 4.41 5.28 14.37
C ALA A 44 5.65 4.78 13.63
N HIS A 45 5.76 5.02 12.32
CA HIS A 45 6.94 4.68 11.52
C HIS A 45 8.13 5.63 11.71
N ARG A 46 7.98 6.67 12.53
CA ARG A 46 9.03 7.64 12.86
C ARG A 46 9.21 7.70 14.37
N ALA A 47 10.47 7.75 14.80
CA ALA A 47 10.81 8.01 16.19
C ALA A 47 10.75 9.52 16.44
N HIS A 48 9.70 9.98 17.11
CA HIS A 48 9.56 11.35 17.58
C HIS A 48 9.20 11.34 19.06
N ALA A 49 9.34 12.51 19.70
CA ALA A 49 9.09 12.63 21.14
C ALA A 49 7.66 12.19 21.49
N SER A 50 6.66 12.57 20.70
CA SER A 50 5.25 12.23 20.95
C SER A 50 4.79 10.84 20.49
N THR A 51 5.57 10.14 19.66
CA THR A 51 5.18 8.84 19.09
C THR A 51 5.99 7.66 19.63
N GLU A 52 7.18 7.93 20.16
CA GLU A 52 8.13 6.91 20.58
C GLU A 52 8.87 7.34 21.86
N GLY A 53 9.40 8.57 21.91
CA GLY A 53 10.17 9.05 23.07
C GLY A 53 9.40 8.97 24.39
N VAL A 54 8.16 9.49 24.41
CA VAL A 54 7.28 9.50 25.59
C VAL A 54 6.98 8.09 26.13
N ALA A 55 6.99 7.07 25.26
CA ALA A 55 6.70 5.69 25.64
C ALA A 55 7.79 5.05 26.52
N HIS A 56 9.01 5.61 26.54
CA HIS A 56 10.08 5.14 27.43
C HIS A 56 9.89 5.57 28.89
N HIS A 57 8.99 6.52 29.15
CA HIS A 57 8.79 7.13 30.47
C HIS A 57 7.47 6.73 31.14
N LEU A 58 6.51 6.20 30.37
CA LEU A 58 5.17 5.85 30.82
C LEU A 58 4.78 4.44 30.37
N PRO A 59 3.85 3.76 31.06
CA PRO A 59 3.15 2.62 30.48
C PRO A 59 2.53 3.00 29.13
N ALA A 60 2.91 2.29 28.07
CA ALA A 60 2.61 2.63 26.69
C ALA A 60 1.71 1.56 26.04
N LEU A 61 0.49 1.95 25.67
CA LEU A 61 -0.55 1.05 25.18
C LEU A 61 -1.01 1.42 23.76
N ALA A 62 -1.49 0.44 23.01
CA ALA A 62 -2.18 0.70 21.75
C ALA A 62 -3.59 1.27 22.01
N GLY A 63 -3.96 2.32 21.28
CA GLY A 63 -5.37 2.72 21.16
C GLY A 63 -6.15 1.79 20.21
N LEU A 64 -7.45 2.03 20.06
CA LEU A 64 -8.34 1.18 19.26
C LEU A 64 -8.03 1.20 17.76
N LEU A 65 -7.61 2.35 17.21
CA LEU A 65 -7.22 2.47 15.81
C LEU A 65 -5.87 1.79 15.57
N MET A 66 -4.93 1.97 16.50
CA MET A 66 -3.64 1.26 16.46
C MET A 66 -3.84 -0.26 16.51
N GLU A 67 -4.60 -0.75 17.48
CA GLU A 67 -4.92 -2.17 17.63
C GLU A 67 -5.53 -2.73 16.35
N LYS A 68 -6.53 -2.04 15.77
CA LYS A 68 -7.17 -2.46 14.53
C LYS A 68 -6.17 -2.59 13.36
N GLU A 69 -5.27 -1.62 13.21
CA GLU A 69 -4.23 -1.66 12.17
C GLU A 69 -3.26 -2.83 12.38
N LEU A 70 -2.80 -3.05 13.61
CA LEU A 70 -1.87 -4.13 13.95
C LEU A 70 -2.50 -5.52 13.78
N VAL A 71 -3.76 -5.71 14.19
CA VAL A 71 -4.49 -6.96 14.01
C VAL A 71 -4.70 -7.27 12.52
N ALA A 72 -5.15 -6.29 11.74
CA ALA A 72 -5.44 -6.50 10.32
C ALA A 72 -4.18 -6.76 9.49
N LEU A 73 -3.15 -5.90 9.64
CA LEU A 73 -1.90 -6.03 8.88
C LEU A 73 -1.05 -7.19 9.38
N GLY A 74 -0.97 -7.37 10.71
CA GLY A 74 -0.27 -8.48 11.33
C GLY A 74 -0.88 -9.83 10.94
N GLY A 75 -2.20 -9.96 11.03
CA GLY A 75 -2.92 -11.17 10.62
C GLY A 75 -2.69 -11.52 9.15
N ALA A 76 -2.78 -10.53 8.25
CA ALA A 76 -2.55 -10.74 6.82
C ALA A 76 -1.10 -11.13 6.46
N LEU A 77 -0.10 -10.70 7.24
CA LEU A 77 1.31 -10.93 6.90
C LEU A 77 1.94 -12.11 7.67
N GLN A 78 1.47 -12.43 8.87
CA GLN A 78 2.08 -13.46 9.73
C GLN A 78 1.34 -14.80 9.63
N THR A 79 0.01 -14.78 9.64
CA THR A 79 -0.83 -15.98 9.63
C THR A 79 -2.02 -15.83 8.68
N PRO A 80 -1.78 -15.55 7.38
CA PRO A 80 -2.88 -15.37 6.42
C PRO A 80 -3.64 -16.68 6.19
N GLU A 81 -4.95 -16.57 6.02
CA GLU A 81 -5.72 -17.64 5.40
C GLU A 81 -5.33 -17.76 3.93
N ARG A 82 -5.11 -18.99 3.45
CA ARG A 82 -4.65 -19.26 2.09
C ARG A 82 -5.77 -19.76 1.16
N PRO A 83 -5.74 -19.42 -0.13
CA PRO A 83 -4.66 -18.73 -0.85
C PRO A 83 -4.52 -17.24 -0.48
N PHE A 84 -3.28 -16.77 -0.30
CA PHE A 84 -2.94 -15.38 -0.05
C PHE A 84 -2.44 -14.74 -1.34
N THR A 85 -3.19 -13.74 -1.83
CA THR A 85 -2.80 -12.93 -2.98
C THR A 85 -2.36 -11.55 -2.54
N ALA A 86 -1.21 -11.08 -3.05
CA ALA A 86 -0.86 -9.66 -2.97
C ALA A 86 -0.90 -9.00 -4.35
N ILE A 87 -1.36 -7.76 -4.39
CA ILE A 87 -1.42 -6.93 -5.59
C ILE A 87 -0.57 -5.68 -5.34
N VAL A 88 0.45 -5.50 -6.17
CA VAL A 88 1.40 -4.39 -6.08
C VAL A 88 1.36 -3.58 -7.38
N GLY A 89 0.81 -2.37 -7.31
CA GLY A 89 0.82 -1.39 -8.39
C GLY A 89 1.67 -0.18 -8.04
N GLY A 90 1.64 0.83 -8.92
CA GLY A 90 2.36 2.08 -8.74
C GLY A 90 3.18 2.48 -9.98
N ALA A 91 3.86 3.62 -9.89
CA ALA A 91 4.56 4.20 -11.03
C ALA A 91 5.96 3.60 -11.27
N LYS A 92 6.66 3.19 -10.20
CA LYS A 92 8.07 2.77 -10.24
C LYS A 92 8.29 1.48 -9.46
N VAL A 93 9.17 0.62 -9.97
CA VAL A 93 9.65 -0.59 -9.30
C VAL A 93 10.53 -0.21 -8.11
N SER A 94 11.37 0.81 -8.24
CA SER A 94 12.30 1.24 -7.17
C SER A 94 11.60 1.55 -5.84
N ASP A 95 10.42 2.15 -5.91
CA ASP A 95 9.58 2.46 -4.73
C ASP A 95 8.95 1.21 -4.08
N LYS A 96 9.03 0.05 -4.74
CA LYS A 96 8.33 -1.19 -4.35
C LYS A 96 9.25 -2.38 -4.08
N ILE A 97 10.57 -2.24 -4.25
CA ILE A 97 11.52 -3.36 -4.11
C ILE A 97 11.38 -4.06 -2.75
N ALA A 98 11.50 -3.32 -1.65
CA ALA A 98 11.42 -3.92 -0.31
C ALA A 98 10.07 -4.64 -0.05
N MET A 99 8.98 -4.10 -0.61
CA MET A 99 7.66 -4.71 -0.52
C MET A 99 7.58 -6.00 -1.35
N LEU A 100 8.08 -5.98 -2.59
CA LEU A 100 8.12 -7.14 -3.48
C LEU A 100 9.00 -8.26 -2.90
N ASP A 101 10.20 -7.94 -2.42
CA ASP A 101 11.15 -8.89 -1.80
C ASP A 101 10.52 -9.61 -0.60
N ARG A 102 9.75 -8.88 0.21
CA ARG A 102 9.04 -9.49 1.33
C ARG A 102 7.87 -10.34 0.85
N LEU A 103 7.00 -9.78 0.01
CA LEU A 103 5.75 -10.44 -0.38
C LEU A 103 5.98 -11.69 -1.21
N VAL A 104 6.99 -11.72 -2.09
CA VAL A 104 7.28 -12.89 -2.93
C VAL A 104 7.55 -14.15 -2.10
N SER A 105 8.08 -14.00 -0.88
CA SER A 105 8.33 -15.12 0.03
C SER A 105 7.11 -15.55 0.86
N LEU A 106 6.03 -14.76 0.85
CA LEU A 106 4.87 -14.93 1.74
C LEU A 106 3.60 -15.37 1.00
N VAL A 107 3.39 -14.86 -0.22
CA VAL A 107 2.12 -14.98 -0.95
C VAL A 107 2.06 -16.25 -1.79
N ASP A 108 0.86 -16.76 -2.04
CA ASP A 108 0.63 -17.82 -3.04
C ASP A 108 0.52 -17.23 -4.46
N THR A 109 0.20 -15.94 -4.57
CA THR A 109 0.11 -15.23 -5.86
C THR A 109 0.50 -13.77 -5.68
N LEU A 110 1.46 -13.31 -6.47
CA LEU A 110 1.86 -11.90 -6.53
C LEU A 110 1.42 -11.30 -7.87
N ILE A 111 0.58 -10.27 -7.84
CA ILE A 111 0.08 -9.56 -9.02
C ILE A 111 0.80 -8.22 -9.13
N ILE A 112 1.25 -7.87 -10.34
CA ILE A 112 1.85 -6.56 -10.60
C ILE A 112 0.98 -5.71 -11.56
N GLY A 113 0.95 -4.40 -11.35
CA GLY A 113 0.21 -3.47 -12.21
C GLY A 113 0.77 -2.05 -12.17
N GLY A 114 0.05 -1.10 -12.77
CA GLY A 114 0.48 0.31 -12.82
C GLY A 114 1.65 0.54 -13.79
N GLY A 115 2.22 1.75 -13.73
CA GLY A 115 3.34 2.15 -14.57
C GLY A 115 4.59 1.27 -14.40
N MET A 116 4.83 0.75 -13.19
CA MET A 116 5.97 -0.14 -12.92
C MET A 116 5.94 -1.43 -13.75
N ALA A 117 4.75 -1.86 -14.21
CA ALA A 117 4.61 -3.06 -15.04
C ALA A 117 5.40 -2.93 -16.36
N ALA A 118 5.61 -1.72 -16.89
CA ALA A 118 6.44 -1.50 -18.07
C ALA A 118 7.87 -2.02 -17.88
N THR A 119 8.45 -1.91 -16.68
CA THR A 119 9.79 -2.45 -16.42
C THR A 119 9.82 -3.99 -16.46
N PHE A 120 8.75 -4.65 -16.00
CA PHE A 120 8.62 -6.12 -16.10
C PHE A 120 8.38 -6.58 -17.54
N LEU A 121 7.54 -5.87 -18.30
CA LEU A 121 7.31 -6.16 -19.72
C LEU A 121 8.59 -5.99 -20.54
N ALA A 122 9.38 -4.94 -20.27
CA ALA A 122 10.69 -4.76 -20.89
C ALA A 122 11.66 -5.89 -20.49
N ALA A 123 11.64 -6.34 -19.24
CA ALA A 123 12.45 -7.46 -18.78
C ALA A 123 12.12 -8.79 -19.49
N GLN A 124 10.86 -8.98 -19.91
CA GLN A 124 10.38 -10.08 -20.77
C GLN A 124 10.75 -9.95 -22.25
N GLY A 125 11.30 -8.79 -22.65
CA GLY A 125 11.67 -8.51 -24.04
C GLY A 125 10.58 -7.82 -24.87
N HIS A 126 9.49 -7.38 -24.26
CA HIS A 126 8.48 -6.58 -24.94
C HIS A 126 8.94 -5.13 -25.08
N ARG A 127 8.47 -4.46 -26.14
CA ARG A 127 8.61 -3.00 -26.25
C ARG A 127 7.59 -2.35 -25.33
N VAL A 128 7.97 -1.23 -24.71
CA VAL A 128 7.09 -0.50 -23.80
C VAL A 128 6.86 0.96 -24.22
N GLY A 129 7.27 1.30 -25.43
CA GLY A 129 7.14 2.62 -26.01
C GLY A 129 7.76 3.72 -25.15
N ALA A 130 7.00 4.78 -24.92
CA ALA A 130 7.40 5.94 -24.12
C ALA A 130 7.06 5.80 -22.62
N SER A 131 6.67 4.59 -22.17
CA SER A 131 6.34 4.31 -20.77
C SER A 131 7.54 4.52 -19.85
N ILE A 132 7.28 4.78 -18.56
CA ILE A 132 8.34 4.88 -17.55
C ILE A 132 9.04 3.53 -17.42
N LEU A 133 10.30 3.48 -17.80
CA LEU A 133 11.17 2.31 -17.73
C LEU A 133 12.35 2.60 -16.80
N GLU A 134 12.54 1.75 -15.79
CA GLU A 134 13.73 1.78 -14.93
C GLU A 134 14.74 0.74 -15.45
N GLU A 135 15.59 1.17 -16.40
CA GLU A 135 16.57 0.29 -17.04
C GLU A 135 17.50 -0.41 -16.03
N ASP A 136 17.89 0.31 -14.98
CA ASP A 136 18.74 -0.18 -13.87
C ASP A 136 18.00 -1.15 -12.92
N ARG A 137 16.73 -1.44 -13.18
CA ARG A 137 15.91 -2.42 -12.46
C ARG A 137 15.44 -3.59 -13.31
N MET A 138 15.82 -3.66 -14.59
CA MET A 138 15.43 -4.76 -15.47
C MET A 138 15.94 -6.13 -15.02
N GLU A 139 17.16 -6.21 -14.47
CA GLU A 139 17.70 -7.48 -13.97
C GLU A 139 16.91 -8.00 -12.76
N TYR A 140 16.60 -7.10 -11.83
CA TYR A 140 15.73 -7.40 -10.69
C TYR A 140 14.34 -7.85 -11.15
N ALA A 141 13.69 -7.08 -12.03
CA ALA A 141 12.37 -7.41 -12.57
C ALA A 141 12.39 -8.78 -13.26
N ARG A 142 13.44 -9.08 -14.04
CA ARG A 142 13.62 -10.39 -14.70
C ARG A 142 13.69 -11.54 -13.70
N GLY A 143 14.38 -11.35 -12.57
CA GLY A 143 14.48 -12.34 -11.51
C GLY A 143 13.14 -12.69 -10.85
N LEU A 144 12.17 -11.78 -10.89
CA LEU A 144 10.83 -11.97 -10.30
C LEU A 144 9.77 -12.47 -11.28
N LEU A 145 10.07 -12.56 -12.59
CA LEU A 145 9.05 -12.87 -13.61
C LEU A 145 8.35 -14.21 -13.42
N SER A 146 9.00 -15.21 -12.84
CA SER A 146 8.37 -16.51 -12.56
C SER A 146 7.42 -16.48 -11.38
N GLU A 147 7.57 -15.50 -10.49
CA GLU A 147 6.84 -15.40 -9.23
C GLU A 147 5.65 -14.43 -9.30
N VAL A 148 5.51 -13.70 -10.42
CA VAL A 148 4.48 -12.66 -10.57
C VAL A 148 3.54 -12.90 -11.74
N LEU A 149 2.28 -12.51 -11.56
CA LEU A 149 1.33 -12.33 -12.64
C LEU A 149 1.50 -10.92 -13.22
N ALA A 150 2.08 -10.86 -14.42
CA ALA A 150 2.28 -9.64 -15.20
C ALA A 150 1.16 -9.41 -16.24
N PRO A 151 0.95 -8.17 -16.73
CA PRO A 151 -0.03 -7.89 -17.77
C PRO A 151 0.23 -8.63 -19.09
N THR A 152 -0.85 -8.96 -19.81
CA THR A 152 -0.81 -9.58 -21.15
C THR A 152 -1.48 -8.71 -22.22
N ASP A 153 -2.24 -7.73 -21.79
CA ASP A 153 -2.79 -6.64 -22.60
C ASP A 153 -2.86 -5.37 -21.77
N VAL A 154 -2.81 -4.23 -22.45
CA VAL A 154 -2.68 -2.91 -21.84
C VAL A 154 -3.48 -1.87 -22.60
N VAL A 155 -3.94 -0.85 -21.86
CA VAL A 155 -4.47 0.39 -22.45
C VAL A 155 -3.31 1.36 -22.58
N VAL A 156 -2.99 1.71 -23.83
CA VAL A 156 -1.93 2.65 -24.16
C VAL A 156 -2.50 3.99 -24.62
N ALA A 157 -1.75 5.06 -24.40
CA ALA A 157 -2.11 6.42 -24.83
C ALA A 157 -0.97 7.12 -25.58
N ASN A 158 -1.30 8.01 -26.50
CA ASN A 158 -0.31 8.78 -27.26
C ASN A 158 0.27 10.00 -26.48
N ALA A 159 -0.22 10.26 -25.27
CA ALA A 159 0.25 11.31 -24.38
C ALA A 159 -0.20 11.02 -22.94
N PHE A 160 0.50 11.55 -21.94
CA PHE A 160 0.07 11.51 -20.54
C PHE A 160 -0.98 12.59 -20.30
N SER A 161 -2.23 12.31 -20.68
CA SER A 161 -3.36 13.23 -20.57
C SER A 161 -4.68 12.45 -20.51
N GLU A 162 -5.62 12.95 -19.71
CA GLU A 162 -6.99 12.41 -19.62
C GLU A 162 -7.69 12.32 -20.99
N ASN A 163 -7.36 13.24 -21.90
CA ASN A 163 -7.97 13.36 -23.24
C ASN A 163 -7.11 12.74 -24.36
N ALA A 164 -6.10 11.94 -24.00
CA ALA A 164 -5.24 11.30 -24.99
C ALA A 164 -6.01 10.28 -25.84
N LYS A 165 -5.54 10.04 -27.07
CA LYS A 165 -6.05 8.94 -27.89
C LYS A 165 -5.58 7.64 -27.27
N THR A 166 -6.49 6.70 -27.09
CA THR A 166 -6.20 5.40 -26.49
C THR A 166 -6.31 4.25 -27.48
N LYS A 167 -5.60 3.16 -27.19
CA LYS A 167 -5.73 1.86 -27.85
C LYS A 167 -5.64 0.77 -26.80
N LEU A 168 -6.41 -0.28 -26.99
CA LEU A 168 -6.20 -1.56 -26.34
C LEU A 168 -5.29 -2.40 -27.23
N VAL A 169 -4.17 -2.87 -26.68
CA VAL A 169 -3.18 -3.68 -27.42
C VAL A 169 -2.70 -4.88 -26.59
N SER A 170 -2.24 -5.92 -27.29
CA SER A 170 -1.38 -6.95 -26.66
C SER A 170 -0.07 -6.31 -26.21
N VAL A 171 0.60 -6.88 -25.21
CA VAL A 171 1.93 -6.41 -24.78
C VAL A 171 2.99 -6.52 -25.90
N ASP A 172 2.77 -7.38 -26.89
CA ASP A 172 3.63 -7.50 -28.08
C ASP A 172 3.50 -6.33 -29.07
N ASP A 173 2.39 -5.58 -28.99
CA ASP A 173 1.97 -4.60 -30.00
C ASP A 173 1.99 -3.15 -29.48
N ILE A 174 2.72 -2.89 -28.38
CA ILE A 174 2.85 -1.53 -27.82
C ILE A 174 3.61 -0.62 -28.81
N PRO A 175 3.01 0.49 -29.28
CA PRO A 175 3.69 1.42 -30.19
C PRO A 175 4.81 2.21 -29.51
N ASP A 176 5.86 2.54 -30.27
CA ASP A 176 7.10 3.14 -29.74
C ASP A 176 6.88 4.51 -29.04
N ASP A 177 5.94 5.34 -29.51
CA ASP A 177 5.67 6.66 -28.94
C ASP A 177 4.49 6.69 -27.94
N TRP A 178 4.01 5.52 -27.50
CA TRP A 178 2.81 5.41 -26.66
C TRP A 178 3.18 4.97 -25.23
N LEU A 179 2.38 5.40 -24.26
CA LEU A 179 2.54 5.12 -22.83
C LEU A 179 1.52 4.07 -22.39
N VAL A 180 1.95 3.08 -21.60
CA VAL A 180 1.07 2.15 -20.87
C VAL A 180 0.48 2.88 -19.66
N LEU A 181 -0.83 3.08 -19.63
CA LEU A 181 -1.51 3.87 -18.59
C LEU A 181 -2.57 3.09 -17.79
N ASP A 182 -2.97 1.90 -18.24
CA ASP A 182 -3.82 0.97 -17.49
C ASP A 182 -3.64 -0.46 -18.01
N ILE A 183 -4.06 -1.46 -17.22
CA ILE A 183 -4.14 -2.85 -17.67
C ILE A 183 -5.33 -3.06 -18.61
N GLY A 184 -5.18 -3.98 -19.57
CA GLY A 184 -6.26 -4.36 -20.48
C GLY A 184 -7.29 -5.29 -19.83
N PRO A 185 -8.44 -5.51 -20.49
CA PRO A 185 -9.52 -6.33 -19.96
C PRO A 185 -9.14 -7.80 -19.77
N ARG A 186 -8.28 -8.39 -20.61
CA ARG A 186 -7.87 -9.80 -20.42
C ARG A 186 -7.00 -9.97 -19.19
N THR A 187 -6.11 -9.00 -18.95
CA THR A 187 -5.28 -8.91 -17.76
C THR A 187 -6.15 -8.73 -16.52
N ALA A 188 -7.09 -7.77 -16.55
CA ALA A 188 -8.00 -7.53 -15.44
C ALA A 188 -8.85 -8.78 -15.13
N ASP A 189 -9.33 -9.50 -16.14
CA ASP A 189 -10.05 -10.77 -15.94
C ASP A 189 -9.18 -11.86 -15.28
N ALA A 190 -7.90 -11.96 -15.66
CA ALA A 190 -6.97 -12.89 -15.03
C ALA A 190 -6.72 -12.52 -13.57
N TYR A 191 -6.54 -11.24 -13.27
CA TYR A 191 -6.33 -10.75 -11.91
C TYR A 191 -7.58 -10.99 -11.06
N CYS A 192 -8.78 -10.71 -11.59
CA CYS A 192 -10.03 -10.99 -10.89
C CYS A 192 -10.18 -12.48 -10.54
N ARG A 193 -9.82 -13.40 -11.44
CA ARG A 193 -9.87 -14.84 -11.14
C ARG A 193 -8.94 -15.24 -10.00
N ALA A 194 -7.72 -14.70 -9.96
CA ALA A 194 -6.79 -14.95 -8.86
C ALA A 194 -7.33 -14.38 -7.53
N VAL A 195 -7.86 -13.16 -7.56
CA VAL A 195 -8.49 -12.51 -6.40
C VAL A 195 -9.68 -13.34 -5.89
N SER A 196 -10.62 -13.72 -6.75
CA SER A 196 -11.80 -14.48 -6.35
C SER A 196 -11.50 -15.86 -5.74
N ALA A 197 -10.33 -16.43 -6.00
CA ALA A 197 -9.88 -17.70 -5.41
C ALA A 197 -9.18 -17.53 -4.05
N SER A 198 -8.95 -16.29 -3.61
CA SER A 198 -8.14 -15.98 -2.42
C SER A 198 -8.95 -15.99 -1.13
N ARG A 199 -8.29 -16.34 -0.02
CA ARG A 199 -8.81 -16.20 1.36
C ARG A 199 -8.21 -15.00 2.09
N THR A 200 -7.05 -14.53 1.65
CA THR A 200 -6.47 -13.26 2.07
C THR A 200 -6.04 -12.48 0.84
N VAL A 201 -6.35 -11.18 0.79
CA VAL A 201 -5.88 -10.27 -0.27
C VAL A 201 -5.26 -9.03 0.36
N LEU A 202 -4.03 -8.70 -0.05
CA LEU A 202 -3.37 -7.44 0.27
C LEU A 202 -3.20 -6.62 -1.00
N TRP A 203 -3.69 -5.38 -1.03
CA TRP A 203 -3.57 -4.52 -2.21
C TRP A 203 -2.88 -3.18 -1.89
N ASN A 204 -1.79 -2.90 -2.61
CA ASN A 204 -1.06 -1.64 -2.55
C ASN A 204 -0.70 -1.13 -3.96
N GLY A 205 -1.25 0.01 -4.35
CA GLY A 205 -1.00 0.68 -5.62
C GLY A 205 -2.04 0.35 -6.72
N PRO A 206 -2.58 1.35 -7.43
CA PRO A 206 -3.55 1.16 -8.50
C PRO A 206 -2.95 0.47 -9.74
N MET A 207 -3.82 -0.02 -10.63
CA MET A 207 -3.42 -0.74 -11.86
C MET A 207 -3.12 0.19 -13.04
N GLY A 208 -3.51 1.46 -12.93
CA GLY A 208 -3.35 2.50 -13.95
C GLY A 208 -3.48 3.90 -13.36
N VAL A 209 -3.59 4.92 -14.22
CA VAL A 209 -3.83 6.32 -13.84
C VAL A 209 -5.31 6.51 -13.47
N PHE A 210 -5.71 5.93 -12.35
CA PHE A 210 -7.11 5.79 -11.93
C PHE A 210 -7.85 7.11 -11.72
N GLU A 211 -7.12 8.22 -11.58
CA GLU A 211 -7.67 9.56 -11.46
C GLU A 211 -8.42 10.01 -12.72
N TRP A 212 -8.10 9.40 -13.86
CA TRP A 212 -8.72 9.66 -15.15
C TRP A 212 -9.61 8.48 -15.54
N GLU A 213 -10.88 8.75 -15.82
CA GLU A 213 -11.87 7.69 -16.12
C GLU A 213 -11.43 6.80 -17.31
N THR A 214 -10.71 7.38 -18.27
CA THR A 214 -10.15 6.67 -19.42
C THR A 214 -9.14 5.57 -19.05
N PHE A 215 -8.50 5.67 -17.87
CA PHE A 215 -7.44 4.76 -17.39
C PHE A 215 -7.75 4.21 -15.99
N SER A 216 -9.03 4.22 -15.59
CA SER A 216 -9.50 3.71 -14.30
C SER A 216 -10.06 2.29 -14.37
N GLY A 217 -10.27 1.75 -15.57
CA GLY A 217 -10.99 0.49 -15.80
C GLY A 217 -10.37 -0.72 -15.12
N GLY A 218 -9.04 -0.87 -15.21
CA GLY A 218 -8.30 -1.94 -14.57
C GLY A 218 -8.34 -1.84 -13.04
N THR A 219 -8.11 -0.64 -12.51
CA THR A 219 -8.17 -0.36 -11.06
C THR A 219 -9.57 -0.63 -10.51
N ARG A 220 -10.61 -0.16 -11.20
CA ARG A 220 -12.02 -0.37 -10.85
C ARG A 220 -12.34 -1.86 -10.77
N LYS A 221 -11.98 -2.62 -11.80
CA LYS A 221 -12.29 -4.05 -11.91
C LYS A 221 -11.60 -4.87 -10.82
N VAL A 222 -10.34 -4.57 -10.51
CA VAL A 222 -9.64 -5.20 -9.38
C VAL A 222 -10.27 -4.81 -8.04
N ALA A 223 -10.61 -3.54 -7.82
CA ALA A 223 -11.26 -3.09 -6.59
C ALA A 223 -12.62 -3.76 -6.37
N GLU A 224 -13.44 -3.88 -7.41
CA GLU A 224 -14.74 -4.57 -7.38
C GLU A 224 -14.57 -6.05 -7.04
N ALA A 225 -13.61 -6.75 -7.67
CA ALA A 225 -13.33 -8.15 -7.37
C ALA A 225 -12.89 -8.38 -5.91
N ILE A 226 -12.11 -7.45 -5.34
CA ILE A 226 -11.74 -7.50 -3.92
C ILE A 226 -12.97 -7.26 -3.04
N ALA A 227 -13.80 -6.27 -3.38
CA ALA A 227 -15.02 -5.95 -2.64
C ALA A 227 -16.06 -7.10 -2.69
N ASP A 228 -16.07 -7.91 -3.74
CA ASP A 228 -16.92 -9.10 -3.89
C ASP A 228 -16.56 -10.22 -2.92
N LEU A 229 -15.36 -10.19 -2.33
CA LEU A 229 -14.95 -11.14 -1.29
C LEU A 229 -15.48 -10.79 0.11
N HIS A 230 -16.18 -9.67 0.28
CA HIS A 230 -16.66 -9.19 1.57
C HIS A 230 -17.40 -10.29 2.35
N GLY A 231 -16.95 -10.52 3.60
CA GLY A 231 -17.51 -11.54 4.48
C GLY A 231 -17.08 -12.99 4.17
N THR A 232 -16.24 -13.22 3.16
CA THR A 232 -15.77 -14.57 2.76
C THR A 232 -14.24 -14.72 2.72
N ALA A 233 -13.53 -13.60 2.73
CA ALA A 233 -12.06 -13.51 2.78
C ALA A 233 -11.63 -12.26 3.56
N THR A 234 -10.37 -12.24 3.99
CA THR A 234 -9.74 -11.05 4.58
C THR A 234 -9.19 -10.17 3.47
N THR A 235 -9.68 -8.93 3.34
CA THR A 235 -9.16 -7.98 2.34
C THR A 235 -8.56 -6.75 3.02
N VAL A 236 -7.30 -6.50 2.73
CA VAL A 236 -6.54 -5.38 3.28
C VAL A 236 -6.08 -4.47 2.15
N THR A 237 -6.47 -3.20 2.21
CA THR A 237 -5.95 -2.17 1.30
C THR A 237 -5.01 -1.25 2.04
N GLY A 238 -3.93 -0.84 1.38
CA GLY A 238 -2.93 0.04 1.97
C GLY A 238 -2.30 0.98 0.95
N GLY A 239 -1.94 2.17 1.41
CA GLY A 239 -1.35 3.23 0.58
C GLY A 239 -2.40 4.21 0.06
N GLY A 240 -2.09 5.50 0.16
CA GLY A 240 -3.06 6.59 -0.07
C GLY A 240 -3.81 6.50 -1.40
N SER A 241 -3.12 6.20 -2.51
CA SER A 241 -3.75 6.07 -3.83
C SER A 241 -4.73 4.90 -3.93
N THR A 242 -4.46 3.77 -3.24
CA THR A 242 -5.38 2.63 -3.23
C THR A 242 -6.62 2.92 -2.41
N SER A 243 -6.45 3.47 -1.21
CA SER A 243 -7.56 3.89 -0.35
C SER A 243 -8.43 4.95 -1.05
N GLU A 244 -7.80 5.90 -1.75
CA GLU A 244 -8.52 6.87 -2.57
C GLU A 244 -9.31 6.22 -3.71
N ALA A 245 -8.71 5.27 -4.45
CA ALA A 245 -9.39 4.55 -5.51
C ALA A 245 -10.63 3.79 -5.00
N VAL A 246 -10.49 3.05 -3.90
CA VAL A 246 -11.59 2.34 -3.24
C VAL A 246 -12.69 3.29 -2.77
N SER A 247 -12.30 4.42 -2.16
CA SER A 247 -13.23 5.43 -1.67
C SER A 247 -14.04 6.09 -2.80
N ARG A 248 -13.37 6.48 -3.89
CA ARG A 248 -14.03 7.07 -5.08
C ARG A 248 -15.06 6.12 -5.72
N LEU A 249 -14.84 4.81 -5.59
CA LEU A 249 -15.75 3.77 -6.09
C LEU A 249 -16.88 3.44 -5.10
N GLY A 250 -16.87 4.02 -3.89
CA GLY A 250 -17.88 3.71 -2.86
C GLY A 250 -17.75 2.31 -2.28
N LEU A 251 -16.56 1.70 -2.34
CA LEU A 251 -16.33 0.31 -1.96
C LEU A 251 -15.75 0.14 -0.55
N THR A 252 -15.43 1.22 0.17
CA THR A 252 -14.75 1.17 1.48
C THR A 252 -15.44 0.25 2.49
N SER A 253 -16.78 0.26 2.56
CA SER A 253 -17.53 -0.61 3.50
C SER A 253 -17.48 -2.10 3.16
N ARG A 254 -17.01 -2.45 1.96
CA ARG A 254 -16.87 -3.82 1.48
C ARG A 254 -15.44 -4.36 1.58
N ILE A 255 -14.50 -3.54 2.06
CA ILE A 255 -13.13 -3.95 2.36
C ILE A 255 -13.04 -4.31 3.84
N SER A 256 -12.38 -5.43 4.19
CA SER A 256 -12.26 -5.85 5.60
C SER A 256 -11.46 -4.84 6.42
N HIS A 257 -10.37 -4.30 5.85
CA HIS A 257 -9.58 -3.25 6.45
C HIS A 257 -8.96 -2.32 5.40
N ASP A 258 -9.29 -1.03 5.44
CA ASP A 258 -8.63 0.00 4.66
C ASP A 258 -7.67 0.78 5.57
N SER A 259 -6.37 0.56 5.39
CA SER A 259 -5.34 1.09 6.27
C SER A 259 -5.11 2.58 6.03
N THR A 260 -5.20 3.36 7.10
CA THR A 260 -5.01 4.82 7.09
C THR A 260 -3.57 5.23 7.42
N GLY A 261 -2.69 4.25 7.63
CA GLY A 261 -1.31 4.47 8.07
C GLY A 261 -0.38 5.09 7.04
N GLY A 262 -0.78 5.18 5.77
CA GLY A 262 0.04 5.75 4.70
C GLY A 262 1.44 5.12 4.69
N GLY A 263 2.49 5.93 4.89
CA GLY A 263 3.88 5.46 4.95
C GLY A 263 4.14 4.40 6.03
N ALA A 264 3.40 4.41 7.14
CA ALA A 264 3.52 3.38 8.17
C ALA A 264 3.02 2.02 7.69
N THR A 265 1.92 1.98 6.95
CA THR A 265 1.40 0.77 6.33
C THR A 265 2.43 0.18 5.36
N LEU A 266 3.04 1.02 4.51
CA LEU A 266 4.09 0.56 3.61
C LEU A 266 5.28 0.00 4.37
N ALA A 267 5.80 0.72 5.36
CA ALA A 267 6.93 0.27 6.18
C ALA A 267 6.63 -1.06 6.89
N PHE A 268 5.40 -1.25 7.36
CA PHE A 268 4.97 -2.50 8.01
C PHE A 268 4.88 -3.66 7.02
N ILE A 269 4.32 -3.43 5.83
CA ILE A 269 4.27 -4.43 4.75
C ILE A 269 5.68 -4.80 4.29
N GLU A 270 6.62 -3.84 4.24
CA GLU A 270 8.05 -4.04 3.94
C GLU A 270 8.79 -4.75 5.08
N GLY A 271 8.17 -4.93 6.24
CA GLY A 271 8.76 -5.65 7.37
C GLY A 271 9.71 -4.84 8.23
N LYS A 272 9.65 -3.51 8.13
CA LYS A 272 10.40 -2.62 8.99
C LYS A 272 9.79 -2.64 10.39
N VAL A 273 10.64 -2.48 11.39
CA VAL A 273 10.22 -2.19 12.76
C VAL A 273 9.72 -0.75 12.79
N LEU A 274 8.47 -0.54 13.21
CA LEU A 274 7.90 0.79 13.40
C LEU A 274 8.26 1.26 14.82
N PRO A 275 9.05 2.33 15.01
CA PRO A 275 9.51 2.73 16.34
C PRO A 275 8.39 2.94 17.35
N GLY A 276 7.31 3.62 16.95
CA GLY A 276 6.17 3.89 17.83
C GLY A 276 5.27 2.67 18.11
N VAL A 277 5.44 1.57 17.36
CA VAL A 277 4.81 0.27 17.67
C VAL A 277 5.72 -0.54 18.58
N ALA A 278 7.01 -0.57 18.30
CA ALA A 278 8.01 -1.30 19.09
C ALA A 278 8.18 -0.75 20.52
N ALA A 279 7.80 0.50 20.76
CA ALA A 279 7.80 1.12 22.08
C ALA A 279 6.54 0.81 22.91
N LEU A 280 5.54 0.13 22.35
CA LEU A 280 4.35 -0.31 23.08
C LEU A 280 4.65 -1.55 23.92
N MET A 281 3.93 -1.73 25.02
CA MET A 281 4.02 -2.94 25.86
C MET A 281 3.38 -4.15 25.15
N ASP A 282 3.92 -5.34 25.42
CA ASP A 282 3.49 -6.63 24.81
C ASP A 282 2.22 -7.25 25.44
N GLU A 283 1.54 -6.54 26.36
CA GLU A 283 0.41 -7.06 27.16
C GLU A 283 -0.97 -6.80 26.56
#